data_AF-A0A1Q9SXG0-F1
#
_entry.id   AF-A0A1Q9SXG0-F1
#
_cell.length_a   1.000
_cell.length_b   1.000
_cell.length_c   1.000
_cell.angle_alpha   90.00
_cell.angle_beta   90.00
_cell.angle_gamma   90.00
#
_symmetry.space_group_name_H-M   'P 1'
#
loop_
_entity.id
_entity.type
_entity.pdbx_description
1 polymer ?
#
loop_
_entity_poly.entity_id
_entity_poly.type
_entity_poly.pdbx_seq_one_letter_code
_entity_poly.pdbx_strand_id
1 'polypeptide(L)'
;MIAHPWGTETVLVIAGAEPGAAYDGVLVTAAGDQVVSGSFLGTEEPLDCEMNAAVRRADVAEILLVETRGSTWARATLPPVD
;
A
#
# COMPACT_ATOMS: atom_id res chain seq x y z
N MET A 1 6.21 -7.65 -1.25
CA MET A 1 6.76 -6.43 -1.90
C MET A 1 7.98 -6.80 -2.70
N ILE A 2 8.16 -6.15 -3.84
CA ILE A 2 9.22 -6.44 -4.81
C ILE A 2 10.00 -5.16 -5.06
N ALA A 3 11.33 -5.24 -5.06
CA ALA A 3 12.19 -4.13 -5.41
C ALA A 3 12.39 -4.07 -6.92
N HIS A 4 12.13 -2.92 -7.53
CA HIS A 4 12.33 -2.68 -8.96
C HIS A 4 13.27 -1.49 -9.20
N PRO A 5 13.87 -1.38 -10.39
CA PRO A 5 14.68 -0.21 -10.76
C PRO A 5 13.90 1.13 -10.68
N TRP A 6 12.58 1.09 -10.84
CA TRP A 6 11.70 2.27 -10.78
C TRP A 6 11.05 2.52 -9.41
N GLY A 7 11.34 1.70 -8.39
CA GLY A 7 10.80 1.87 -7.05
C GLY A 7 10.42 0.55 -6.38
N THR A 8 9.31 0.57 -5.64
CA THR A 8 8.82 -0.59 -4.91
C THR A 8 7.42 -0.94 -5.38
N GLU A 9 7.25 -2.22 -5.72
CA GLU A 9 5.94 -2.79 -6.00
C GLU A 9 5.37 -3.49 -4.78
N THR A 10 4.08 -3.29 -4.57
CA THR A 10 3.29 -3.93 -3.54
C THR A 10 2.24 -4.80 -4.21
N VAL A 11 2.36 -6.11 -3.97
CA VAL A 11 1.33 -7.09 -4.32
C VAL A 11 0.43 -7.27 -3.11
N LEU A 12 -0.86 -7.00 -3.27
CA LEU A 12 -1.84 -6.95 -2.20
C LEU A 12 -3.06 -7.82 -2.53
N VAL A 13 -3.42 -8.69 -1.60
CA VAL A 13 -4.74 -9.32 -1.57
C VAL A 13 -5.58 -8.61 -0.53
N ILE A 14 -6.64 -7.94 -0.98
CA ILE A 14 -7.48 -7.07 -0.14
C ILE A 14 -8.87 -7.70 -0.03
N ALA A 15 -9.33 -7.90 1.20
CA ALA A 15 -10.66 -8.40 1.49
C ALA A 15 -11.30 -7.60 2.63
N GLY A 16 -12.63 -7.50 2.62
CA GLY A 16 -13.39 -6.80 3.67
C GLY A 16 -13.39 -5.28 3.58
N ALA A 17 -12.90 -4.71 2.47
CA ALA A 17 -13.07 -3.28 2.18
C ALA A 17 -14.54 -3.00 1.84
N GLU A 18 -15.08 -1.85 2.28
CA GLU A 18 -16.45 -1.46 1.98
C GLU A 18 -16.67 -1.31 0.47
N PRO A 19 -17.64 -2.02 -0.14
CA PRO A 19 -17.90 -1.94 -1.57
C PRO A 19 -18.18 -0.50 -2.04
N GLY A 20 -17.45 -0.06 -3.06
CA GLY A 20 -17.58 1.29 -3.63
C GLY A 20 -16.88 2.42 -2.86
N ALA A 21 -16.35 2.16 -1.66
CA ALA A 21 -15.49 3.11 -0.96
C ALA A 21 -14.09 3.14 -1.61
N ALA A 22 -13.47 4.31 -1.65
CA ALA A 22 -12.15 4.49 -2.25
C ALA A 22 -11.04 4.50 -1.20
N TYR A 23 -9.95 3.82 -1.54
CA TYR A 23 -8.79 3.65 -0.68
C TYR A 23 -7.50 3.92 -1.46
N ASP A 24 -6.51 4.46 -0.77
CA ASP A 24 -5.16 4.66 -1.25
C ASP A 24 -4.19 3.69 -0.56
N GLY A 25 -3.36 3.03 -1.36
CA GLY A 25 -2.16 2.35 -0.87
C GLY A 25 -1.06 3.38 -0.65
N VAL A 26 -0.51 3.42 0.56
CA VAL A 26 0.51 4.41 0.96
C VAL A 26 1.71 3.69 1.55
N LEU A 27 2.88 3.89 0.95
CA LEU A 27 4.15 3.45 1.53
C LEU A 27 4.67 4.51 2.48
N VAL A 28 5.02 4.09 3.69
CA VAL A 28 5.64 4.95 4.70
C VAL A 28 7.14 4.65 4.73
N THR A 29 7.96 5.68 4.57
CA THR A 29 9.41 5.54 4.63
C THR A 29 9.90 5.39 6.07
N ALA A 30 11.13 4.91 6.26
CA ALA A 30 11.79 4.89 7.57
C ALA A 30 11.97 6.30 8.18
N ALA A 31 11.95 7.35 7.35
CA ALA A 31 11.94 8.73 7.79
C ALA A 31 10.54 9.26 8.15
N GLY A 32 9.49 8.49 7.87
CA GLY A 32 8.08 8.85 8.13
C GLY A 32 7.36 9.52 6.96
N ASP A 33 8.01 9.65 5.79
CA ASP A 33 7.38 10.23 4.60
C ASP A 33 6.32 9.28 4.04
N GLN A 34 5.21 9.83 3.55
CA GLN A 34 4.13 9.06 2.94
C GLN A 34 4.15 9.22 1.42
N VAL A 35 4.20 8.09 0.71
CA VAL A 35 4.22 8.05 -0.76
C VAL A 35 3.07 7.18 -1.25
N VAL A 36 2.13 7.78 -1.98
CA VAL A 36 0.98 7.06 -2.56
C VAL A 36 1.48 6.12 -3.66
N SER A 37 1.10 4.84 -3.58
CA SER A 37 1.43 3.80 -4.56
C SER A 37 0.32 3.51 -5.57
N GLY A 38 -0.91 3.93 -5.26
CA GLY A 38 -2.09 3.73 -6.11
C GLY A 38 -3.37 3.74 -5.30
N SER A 39 -4.50 3.60 -5.99
CA SER A 39 -5.83 3.63 -5.38
C SER A 39 -6.68 2.47 -5.89
N PHE A 40 -7.64 2.02 -5.08
CA PHE A 40 -8.62 1.01 -5.45
C PHE A 40 -10.00 1.33 -4.86
N LEU A 41 -11.04 0.71 -5.42
CA LEU A 41 -12.38 0.71 -4.86
C LEU A 41 -12.61 -0.62 -4.15
N GLY A 42 -13.17 -0.60 -2.94
CA GLY A 42 -13.56 -1.83 -2.25
C GLY A 42 -14.61 -2.61 -3.06
N THR A 43 -14.60 -3.92 -2.91
CA THR A 43 -15.52 -4.86 -3.58
C THR A 43 -15.97 -5.93 -2.60
N GLU A 44 -17.10 -6.59 -2.89
CA GLU A 44 -17.58 -7.73 -2.09
C GLU A 44 -16.61 -8.92 -2.17
N GLU A 45 -16.06 -9.17 -3.36
CA GLU A 45 -15.04 -10.18 -3.59
C GLU A 45 -13.63 -9.66 -3.28
N PRO A 46 -12.66 -10.53 -2.92
CA PRO A 46 -11.28 -10.12 -2.73
C PRO A 46 -10.66 -9.52 -3.99
N LEU A 47 -9.87 -8.47 -3.82
CA LEU A 47 -9.08 -7.86 -4.89
C LEU A 47 -7.64 -8.37 -4.84
N ASP A 48 -7.10 -8.65 -6.01
CA ASP A 48 -5.67 -8.85 -6.22
C ASP A 48 -5.14 -7.63 -6.99
N CYS A 49 -4.24 -6.89 -6.37
CA CYS A 49 -3.77 -5.61 -6.88
C CYS A 49 -2.25 -5.50 -6.79
N GLU A 50 -1.65 -4.90 -7.81
CA GLU A 50 -0.24 -4.55 -7.85
C GLU A 50 -0.13 -3.02 -7.95
N MET A 51 0.61 -2.42 -7.02
CA MET A 51 0.75 -0.98 -6.88
C MET A 51 2.21 -0.58 -6.76
N ASN A 52 2.60 0.53 -7.37
CA ASN A 52 3.99 0.93 -7.49
C ASN A 52 4.20 2.36 -6.98
N ALA A 53 5.22 2.55 -6.15
CA ALA A 53 5.66 3.88 -5.70
C ALA A 53 7.15 4.07 -5.94
N ALA A 54 7.53 5.30 -6.27
CA ALA A 54 8.91 5.71 -6.56
C ALA A 54 9.76 5.85 -5.27
N VAL A 55 9.78 4.81 -4.45
CA VAL A 55 10.56 4.67 -3.22
C VAL A 55 11.35 3.37 -3.28
N ARG A 56 12.58 3.36 -2.75
CA ARG A 56 13.39 2.15 -2.69
C ARG A 56 12.86 1.23 -1.59
N ARG A 57 12.85 -0.08 -1.85
CA ARG A 57 12.31 -1.06 -0.91
C ARG A 57 13.01 -1.05 0.46
N ALA A 58 14.31 -0.78 0.48
CA ALA A 58 15.09 -0.69 1.71
C ALA A 58 14.69 0.50 2.61
N ASP A 59 14.08 1.53 2.02
CA ASP A 59 13.69 2.74 2.73
C ASP A 59 12.22 2.69 3.20
N VAL A 60 11.46 1.64 2.86
CA VAL A 60 10.05 1.48 3.27
C VAL A 60 9.98 0.76 4.62
N ALA A 61 9.25 1.35 5.56
CA ALA A 61 9.01 0.79 6.89
C ALA A 61 7.68 0.01 6.98
N GLU A 62 6.61 0.55 6.39
CA GLU A 62 5.29 -0.06 6.41
C GLU A 62 4.46 0.34 5.19
N ILE A 63 3.37 -0.39 4.98
CA ILE A 63 2.29 0.01 4.08
C ILE A 63 1.01 0.27 4.85
N LEU A 64 0.33 1.34 4.47
CA LEU A 64 -0.99 1.72 4.96
C LEU A 64 -2.01 1.62 3.82
N LEU A 65 -3.23 1.24 4.17
CA LEU A 65 -4.40 1.46 3.33
C LEU A 65 -5.23 2.57 3.98
N VAL A 66 -5.42 3.66 3.26
CA VAL A 66 -6.04 4.89 3.77
C VAL A 66 -7.35 5.12 3.04
N GLU A 67 -8.45 5.29 3.78
CA GLU A 67 -9.74 5.64 3.21
C GLU A 67 -9.76 7.11 2.79
N THR A 68 -10.62 7.51 1.85
CA THR A 68 -10.75 8.91 1.38
C THR A 68 -11.00 9.93 2.50
N ARG A 69 -11.50 9.49 3.66
CA ARG A 69 -11.70 10.31 4.86
C ARG A 69 -10.41 10.59 5.65
N GLY A 70 -9.26 10.08 5.17
CA GLY A 70 -7.93 10.25 5.76
C GLY A 70 -7.62 9.28 6.90
N SER A 71 -8.54 8.38 7.24
CA SER A 71 -8.34 7.34 8.26
C SER A 71 -7.57 6.16 7.69
N THR A 72 -6.56 5.70 8.44
CA THR A 72 -5.92 4.41 8.18
C THR A 72 -6.93 3.29 8.42
N TRP A 73 -7.31 2.59 7.36
CA TRP A 73 -8.17 1.42 7.43
C TRP A 73 -7.37 0.17 7.82
N ALA A 74 -6.20 -0.02 7.21
CA ALA A 74 -5.32 -1.15 7.51
C ALA A 74 -3.85 -0.74 7.49
N ARG A 75 -3.00 -1.53 8.17
CA ARG A 75 -1.56 -1.36 8.17
C ARG A 75 -0.85 -2.71 8.18
N ALA A 76 0.32 -2.78 7.55
CA ALA A 76 1.19 -3.93 7.63
C ALA A 76 2.67 -3.49 7.69
N THR A 77 3.39 -4.04 8.67
CA THR A 77 4.85 -3.92 8.75
C THR A 77 5.51 -4.84 7.73
N LEU A 78 6.68 -4.45 7.26
CA LEU A 78 7.39 -5.22 6.23
C LEU A 78 8.43 -6.16 6.85
N PRO A 79 8.61 -7.37 6.28
CA PRO A 79 9.78 -8.17 6.63
C PRO A 79 11.06 -7.40 6.24
N PRO A 80 12.17 -7.62 6.97
CA PRO A 80 13.45 -7.00 6.63
C PRO A 80 13.91 -7.38 5.22
N VAL A 81 14.71 -6.50 4.61
CA VAL A 81 15.45 -6.81 3.39
C VAL A 81 16.83 -7.33 3.80
N ASP A 82 17.19 -8.52 3.32
CA ASP A 82 18.55 -9.06 3.46
C ASP A 82 19.49 -8.48 2.40
#